data_AF-D0MJP0-F1
#
_entry.id   AF-D0MJP0-F1
#
_cell.length_a   1.000
_cell.length_b   1.000
_cell.length_c   1.000
_cell.angle_alpha   90.00
_cell.angle_beta   90.00
_cell.angle_gamma   90.00
#
_symmetry.space_group_name_H-M   'P 1'
#
loop_
_entity.id
_entity.type
_entity.pdbx_description
1 polymer ?
#
loop_
_entity_poly.entity_id
_entity_poly.type
_entity_poly.pdbx_seq_one_letter_code
_entity_poly.pdbx_strand_id
1 'polypeptide(L)'
;MAILTVPKVLREKLGDEGVEALITLLNEAAHHERNNLLGILEERFERRVADEGARLDKRIAEEATRQEVLLAETEKRLDHRITEEVTRLEVLLAETEKRLDQRIAGEVARLEALLAETEKRLDHRITEEVARLEVLLAETEKRLDQRIAGEVARLDKRITEEAAKVDNRITEEVAGLRQQIAAVDNRITSEMARMGERMAGMRADLIRWMFIFWVGQLGTLIAILFAFFR
;
A
#
# COMPACT_ATOMS: atom_id res chain seq x y z
N MET A 1 -107.21 7.05 -49.43
CA MET A 1 -108.21 6.85 -50.50
C MET A 1 -108.76 8.21 -50.87
N ALA A 2 -108.63 8.64 -52.13
CA ALA A 2 -109.31 9.84 -52.59
C ALA A 2 -110.80 9.50 -52.75
N ILE A 3 -111.68 10.21 -52.04
CA ILE A 3 -113.13 10.01 -52.17
C ILE A 3 -113.57 10.78 -53.42
N LEU A 4 -113.77 10.07 -54.54
CA LEU A 4 -114.27 10.64 -55.79
C LEU A 4 -115.77 10.94 -55.66
N THR A 5 -116.12 12.17 -55.27
CA THR A 5 -117.51 12.63 -55.27
C THR A 5 -117.94 13.06 -56.67
N VAL A 6 -118.85 12.30 -57.29
CA VAL A 6 -119.41 12.63 -58.60
C VAL A 6 -120.43 13.77 -58.47
N PRO A 7 -120.29 14.88 -59.21
CA PRO A 7 -121.24 16.00 -59.20
C PRO A 7 -122.69 15.58 -59.48
N LYS A 8 -123.67 16.18 -58.79
CA LYS A 8 -125.12 15.86 -58.91
C LYS A 8 -125.63 15.81 -60.36
N VAL A 9 -125.14 16.72 -61.21
CA VAL A 9 -125.52 16.83 -62.63
C VAL A 9 -125.17 15.59 -63.44
N LEU A 10 -124.02 14.95 -63.14
CA LEU A 10 -123.60 13.73 -63.81
C LEU A 10 -124.39 12.52 -63.30
N ARG A 11 -124.79 12.52 -62.01
CA ARG A 11 -125.61 11.46 -61.42
C ARG A 11 -127.04 11.41 -61.96
N GLU A 12 -127.66 12.56 -62.18
CA GLU A 12 -129.00 12.65 -62.78
C GLU A 12 -129.05 12.21 -64.26
N LYS A 13 -127.95 12.37 -65.00
CA LYS A 13 -127.88 12.06 -66.43
C LYS A 13 -127.44 10.63 -66.75
N LEU A 14 -126.60 10.02 -65.91
CA LEU A 14 -126.04 8.68 -66.13
C LEU A 14 -126.79 7.57 -65.37
N GLY A 15 -127.62 7.91 -64.38
CA GLY A 15 -128.25 6.95 -63.47
C GLY A 15 -127.25 6.39 -62.43
N ASP A 16 -127.76 5.72 -61.39
CA ASP A 16 -126.91 5.22 -60.29
C ASP A 16 -125.88 4.18 -60.77
N GLU A 17 -126.27 3.28 -61.68
CA GLU A 17 -125.36 2.28 -62.30
C GLU A 17 -124.27 2.94 -63.18
N GLY A 18 -124.63 3.97 -63.95
CA GLY A 18 -123.68 4.71 -64.79
C GLY A 18 -122.67 5.54 -63.97
N VAL A 19 -123.08 6.01 -62.79
CA VAL A 19 -122.19 6.66 -61.82
C VAL A 19 -121.22 5.66 -61.19
N GLU A 20 -121.67 4.47 -60.80
CA GLU A 20 -120.77 3.43 -60.31
C GLU A 20 -119.74 2.99 -61.36
N ALA A 21 -120.17 2.81 -62.62
CA ALA A 21 -119.27 2.50 -63.72
C ALA A 21 -118.24 3.63 -63.95
N LEU A 22 -118.67 4.90 -63.89
CA LEU A 22 -117.77 6.06 -64.01
C LEU A 22 -116.78 6.16 -62.84
N ILE A 23 -117.24 5.90 -61.60
CA ILE A 23 -116.37 5.85 -60.41
C ILE A 23 -115.35 4.72 -60.54
N THR A 24 -115.76 3.56 -61.04
CA THR A 24 -114.89 2.39 -61.27
C THR A 24 -113.81 2.72 -62.30
N LEU A 25 -114.21 3.28 -63.45
CA LEU A 25 -113.30 3.64 -64.54
C LEU A 25 -112.34 4.78 -64.15
N LEU A 26 -112.82 5.79 -63.40
CA LEU A 26 -111.98 6.86 -62.85
C LEU A 26 -111.02 6.35 -61.77
N ASN A 27 -111.44 5.41 -60.92
CA ASN A 27 -110.56 4.78 -59.94
C ASN A 27 -109.47 3.94 -60.63
N GLU A 28 -109.83 3.16 -61.66
CA GLU A 28 -108.88 2.38 -62.46
C GLU A 28 -107.89 3.29 -63.20
N ALA A 29 -108.37 4.36 -63.84
CA ALA A 29 -107.52 5.34 -64.50
C ALA A 29 -106.59 6.06 -63.50
N ALA A 30 -107.10 6.49 -62.35
CA ALA A 30 -106.30 7.13 -61.30
C ALA A 30 -105.28 6.16 -60.68
N HIS A 31 -105.63 4.88 -60.51
CA HIS A 31 -104.72 3.83 -60.06
C HIS A 31 -103.64 3.54 -61.10
N HIS A 32 -104.01 3.46 -62.37
CA HIS A 32 -103.07 3.25 -63.47
C HIS A 32 -102.07 4.42 -63.58
N GLU A 33 -102.56 5.66 -63.51
CA GLU A 33 -101.73 6.88 -63.49
C GLU A 33 -100.77 6.88 -62.29
N ARG A 34 -101.29 6.59 -61.09
CA ARG A 34 -100.49 6.52 -59.86
C ARG A 34 -99.43 5.42 -59.92
N ASN A 35 -99.78 4.24 -60.43
CA ASN A 35 -98.84 3.12 -60.58
C ASN A 35 -97.75 3.44 -61.62
N ASN A 36 -98.11 4.09 -62.73
CA ASN A 36 -97.14 4.54 -63.73
C ASN A 36 -96.18 5.59 -63.15
N LEU A 37 -96.71 6.58 -62.41
CA LEU A 37 -95.90 7.58 -61.72
C LEU A 37 -95.01 6.96 -60.63
N LEU A 38 -95.50 5.96 -59.89
CA LEU A 38 -94.71 5.21 -58.91
C LEU A 38 -93.56 4.46 -59.59
N GLY A 39 -93.80 3.76 -60.70
CA GLY A 39 -92.75 3.06 -61.44
C GLY A 39 -91.67 4.00 -61.97
N ILE A 40 -92.05 5.16 -62.52
CA ILE A 40 -91.09 6.19 -62.97
C ILE A 40 -90.28 6.75 -61.80
N LEU A 41 -90.92 6.97 -60.65
CA LEU A 41 -90.25 7.47 -59.45
C LEU A 41 -89.29 6.43 -58.86
N GLU A 42 -89.68 5.16 -58.82
CA GLU A 42 -88.84 4.04 -58.40
C GLU A 42 -87.61 3.92 -59.30
N GLU A 43 -87.78 3.89 -60.63
CA GLU A 43 -86.66 3.81 -61.58
C GLU A 43 -85.72 5.02 -61.45
N ARG A 44 -86.27 6.24 -61.24
CA ARG A 44 -85.46 7.45 -60.98
C ARG A 44 -84.77 7.42 -59.63
N PHE A 45 -85.35 6.78 -58.63
CA PHE A 45 -84.77 6.64 -57.31
C PHE A 45 -83.64 5.61 -57.34
N GLU A 46 -83.88 4.43 -57.91
CA GLU A 46 -82.88 3.39 -58.13
C GLU A 46 -81.70 3.91 -58.95
N ARG A 47 -81.94 4.62 -60.06
CA ARG A 47 -80.85 5.25 -60.83
C ARG A 47 -80.04 6.22 -60.00
N ARG A 48 -80.68 7.08 -59.20
CA ARG A 48 -79.95 8.04 -58.34
C ARG A 48 -79.10 7.34 -57.29
N VAL A 49 -79.65 6.33 -56.63
CA VAL A 49 -78.94 5.57 -55.60
C VAL A 49 -77.75 4.82 -56.23
N ALA A 50 -77.94 4.20 -57.39
CA ALA A 50 -76.86 3.54 -58.13
C ALA A 50 -75.77 4.55 -58.56
N ASP A 51 -76.16 5.71 -59.09
CA ASP A 51 -75.22 6.77 -59.47
C ASP A 51 -74.46 7.34 -58.27
N GLU A 52 -75.13 7.57 -57.14
CA GLU A 52 -74.50 8.03 -55.90
C GLU A 52 -73.56 6.98 -55.31
N GLY A 53 -73.95 5.70 -55.33
CA GLY A 53 -73.11 4.58 -54.92
C GLY A 53 -71.83 4.51 -55.77
N ALA A 54 -71.97 4.53 -57.10
CA ALA A 54 -70.83 4.54 -58.01
C ALA A 54 -69.90 5.75 -57.82
N ARG A 55 -70.46 6.93 -57.52
CA ARG A 55 -69.67 8.13 -57.20
C ARG A 55 -68.93 7.99 -55.88
N LEU A 56 -69.56 7.41 -54.85
CA LEU A 56 -68.93 7.17 -53.56
C LEU A 56 -67.80 6.15 -53.69
N ASP A 57 -68.03 5.04 -54.38
CA ASP A 57 -67.00 4.01 -54.63
C ASP A 57 -65.80 4.60 -55.37
N LYS A 58 -66.06 5.42 -56.40
CA LYS A 58 -64.99 6.13 -57.12
C LYS A 58 -64.21 7.06 -56.19
N ARG A 59 -64.88 7.84 -55.34
CA ARG A 59 -64.22 8.73 -54.37
C ARG A 59 -63.42 7.96 -53.34
N ILE A 60 -63.93 6.83 -52.85
CA ILE A 60 -63.23 5.97 -51.89
C ILE A 60 -61.97 5.40 -52.54
N ALA A 61 -62.06 4.91 -53.78
CA ALA A 61 -60.91 4.40 -54.51
C ALA A 61 -59.85 5.49 -54.75
N GLU A 62 -60.27 6.69 -55.17
CA GLU A 62 -59.36 7.83 -55.33
C GLU A 62 -58.68 8.22 -54.02
N GLU A 63 -59.43 8.29 -52.91
CA GLU A 63 -58.84 8.63 -51.61
C GLU A 63 -57.89 7.54 -51.10
N ALA A 64 -58.22 6.25 -51.30
CA ALA A 64 -57.35 5.14 -50.96
C ALA A 64 -56.01 5.22 -51.72
N THR A 65 -56.05 5.48 -53.03
CA THR A 65 -54.81 5.64 -53.83
C THR A 65 -54.00 6.85 -53.39
N ARG A 66 -54.64 7.96 -53.00
CA ARG A 66 -53.94 9.13 -52.43
C ARG A 66 -53.27 8.79 -51.11
N GLN A 67 -53.95 8.06 -50.24
CA GLN A 67 -53.41 7.64 -48.95
C GLN A 67 -52.23 6.68 -49.12
N GLU A 68 -52.29 5.74 -50.06
CA GLU A 68 -51.16 4.85 -50.38
C GLU A 68 -49.92 5.65 -50.83
N VAL A 69 -50.10 6.63 -51.71
CA VAL A 69 -49.00 7.50 -52.17
C VAL A 69 -48.42 8.30 -51.01
N LEU A 70 -49.26 8.91 -50.18
CA LEU A 70 -48.81 9.67 -49.00
C LEU A 70 -48.06 8.78 -48.01
N LEU A 71 -48.55 7.57 -47.74
CA LEU A 71 -47.88 6.62 -46.86
C LEU A 71 -46.50 6.25 -47.40
N ALA A 72 -46.40 5.88 -48.67
CA ALA A 72 -45.14 5.55 -49.31
C ALA A 72 -44.14 6.72 -49.30
N GLU A 73 -44.61 7.96 -49.47
CA GLU A 73 -43.76 9.15 -49.36
C GLU A 73 -43.28 9.38 -47.93
N THR A 74 -44.17 9.22 -46.93
CA THR A 74 -43.78 9.36 -45.53
C THR A 74 -42.79 8.29 -45.09
N GLU A 75 -42.94 7.05 -45.55
CA GLU A 75 -42.03 5.94 -45.27
C GLU A 75 -40.63 6.25 -45.81
N LYS A 76 -40.53 6.64 -47.09
CA LYS A 76 -39.25 7.06 -47.70
C LYS A 76 -38.59 8.22 -46.94
N ARG A 77 -39.39 9.20 -46.49
CA ARG A 77 -38.87 10.33 -45.71
C ARG A 77 -38.36 9.89 -44.34
N LEU A 78 -39.04 8.94 -43.70
CA LEU A 78 -38.59 8.38 -42.42
C LEU A 78 -37.30 7.57 -42.58
N ASP A 79 -37.21 6.72 -43.60
CA ASP A 79 -36.01 5.95 -43.90
C ASP A 79 -34.79 6.84 -44.15
N HIS A 80 -34.99 7.92 -44.92
CA HIS A 80 -33.95 8.91 -45.16
C HIS A 80 -33.50 9.56 -43.84
N ARG A 81 -34.44 10.04 -43.02
CA ARG A 81 -34.13 10.66 -41.72
C ARG A 81 -33.45 9.70 -40.75
N ILE A 82 -33.85 8.43 -40.72
CA ILE A 82 -33.22 7.41 -39.88
C ILE A 82 -31.78 7.20 -40.34
N THR A 83 -31.55 7.10 -41.65
CA THR A 83 -30.20 6.95 -42.21
C THR A 83 -29.31 8.15 -41.87
N GLU A 84 -29.82 9.37 -42.02
CA GLU A 84 -29.11 10.60 -41.65
C GLU A 84 -28.77 10.64 -40.15
N GLU A 85 -29.72 10.32 -39.26
CA GLU A 85 -29.44 10.33 -37.82
C GLU A 85 -28.49 9.21 -37.40
N VAL A 86 -28.57 8.01 -38.00
CA VAL A 86 -27.61 6.92 -37.77
C VAL A 86 -26.21 7.35 -38.17
N THR A 87 -26.02 7.85 -39.39
CA THR A 87 -24.70 8.32 -39.86
C THR A 87 -24.15 9.46 -39.00
N ARG A 88 -25.01 10.38 -38.55
CA ARG A 88 -24.62 11.44 -37.62
C ARG A 88 -24.16 10.89 -36.27
N LEU A 89 -24.88 9.91 -35.72
CA LEU A 89 -24.52 9.27 -34.45
C LEU A 89 -23.21 8.48 -34.56
N GLU A 90 -22.98 7.79 -35.67
CA GLU A 90 -21.72 7.09 -35.95
C GLU A 90 -20.52 8.07 -35.95
N VAL A 91 -20.67 9.22 -36.61
CA VAL A 91 -19.63 10.27 -36.61
C VAL A 91 -19.37 10.80 -35.20
N LEU A 92 -20.44 11.10 -34.44
CA LEU A 92 -20.30 11.58 -33.06
C LEU A 92 -19.64 10.54 -32.16
N LEU A 93 -19.99 9.26 -32.31
CA LEU A 93 -19.40 8.18 -31.54
C LEU A 93 -17.89 8.10 -31.83
N ALA A 94 -17.50 8.07 -33.10
CA ALA A 94 -16.10 8.02 -33.51
C ALA A 94 -15.29 9.23 -32.99
N GLU A 95 -15.88 10.43 -32.99
CA GLU A 95 -15.25 11.62 -32.41
C GLU A 95 -15.08 11.49 -30.88
N THR A 96 -16.09 10.96 -30.18
CA THR A 96 -15.98 10.76 -28.73
C THR A 96 -14.96 9.70 -28.36
N GLU A 97 -14.86 8.59 -29.11
CA GLU A 97 -13.84 7.56 -28.94
C GLU A 97 -12.44 8.16 -29.09
N LYS A 98 -12.21 8.87 -30.20
CA LYS A 98 -10.92 9.55 -30.44
C LYS A 98 -10.55 10.52 -29.31
N ARG A 99 -11.52 11.28 -28.80
CA ARG A 99 -11.29 12.21 -27.69
C ARG A 99 -10.95 11.48 -26.39
N LEU A 100 -11.58 10.33 -26.13
CA LEU A 100 -11.27 9.49 -24.97
C LEU A 100 -9.87 8.89 -25.08
N ASP A 101 -9.49 8.37 -26.26
CA ASP A 101 -8.15 7.84 -26.50
C ASP A 101 -7.06 8.89 -26.27
N GLN A 102 -7.25 10.11 -26.79
CA GLN A 102 -6.33 11.22 -26.55
C GLN A 102 -6.22 11.58 -25.07
N ARG A 103 -7.35 11.58 -24.34
CA ARG A 103 -7.36 11.86 -22.91
C ARG A 103 -6.67 10.77 -22.10
N ILE A 104 -6.91 9.50 -22.44
CA ILE A 104 -6.24 8.35 -21.80
C ILE A 104 -4.73 8.43 -22.04
N ALA A 105 -4.29 8.63 -23.29
CA ALA A 105 -2.88 8.77 -23.62
C ALA A 105 -2.22 9.94 -22.86
N GLY A 106 -2.91 11.08 -22.74
CA GLY A 106 -2.44 12.24 -21.99
C GLY A 106 -2.30 11.96 -20.49
N GLU A 107 -3.27 11.30 -19.86
CA GLU A 107 -3.19 10.92 -18.44
C GLU A 107 -2.10 9.88 -18.19
N VAL A 108 -1.93 8.90 -19.09
CA VAL A 108 -0.84 7.91 -19.00
C VAL A 108 0.52 8.61 -19.05
N ALA A 109 0.76 9.48 -20.03
CA ALA A 109 2.02 10.22 -20.14
C ALA A 109 2.28 11.11 -18.91
N ARG A 110 1.23 11.71 -18.34
CA ARG A 110 1.33 12.50 -17.11
C ARG A 110 1.71 11.64 -15.91
N LEU A 111 1.12 10.46 -15.75
CA LEU A 111 1.44 9.53 -14.67
C LEU A 111 2.86 9.00 -14.80
N GLU A 112 3.31 8.66 -16.01
CA GLU A 112 4.69 8.25 -16.27
C GLU A 112 5.69 9.35 -15.89
N ALA A 113 5.41 10.61 -16.24
CA ALA A 113 6.25 11.75 -15.86
C ALA A 113 6.30 11.96 -14.34
N LEU A 114 5.17 11.82 -13.64
CA LEU A 114 5.12 11.92 -12.19
C LEU A 114 5.89 10.78 -11.51
N LEU A 115 5.79 9.55 -12.02
CA LEU A 115 6.53 8.40 -11.52
C LEU A 115 8.04 8.62 -11.67
N ALA A 116 8.50 9.03 -12.85
CA ALA A 116 9.91 9.30 -13.12
C ALA A 116 10.47 10.40 -12.20
N GLU A 117 9.69 11.45 -11.91
CA GLU A 117 10.08 12.50 -10.98
C GLU A 117 10.17 11.98 -9.53
N THR A 118 9.21 11.14 -9.11
CA THR A 118 9.25 10.55 -7.78
C THR A 118 10.43 9.60 -7.59
N GLU A 119 10.80 8.84 -8.62
CA GLU A 119 11.98 7.96 -8.63
C GLU A 119 13.26 8.77 -8.46
N LYS A 120 13.48 9.80 -9.29
CA LYS A 120 14.64 10.71 -9.15
C LYS A 120 14.74 11.34 -7.76
N ARG A 121 13.61 11.76 -7.20
CA ARG A 121 13.59 12.35 -5.85
C ARG A 121 13.95 11.33 -4.78
N LEU A 122 13.53 10.07 -4.93
CA LEU A 122 13.90 9.00 -4.01
C LEU A 122 15.39 8.66 -4.12
N ASP A 123 15.92 8.55 -5.33
CA ASP A 123 17.36 8.30 -5.56
C ASP A 123 18.22 9.39 -4.94
N HIS A 124 17.82 10.66 -5.11
CA HIS A 124 18.51 11.77 -4.48
C HIS A 124 18.50 11.67 -2.95
N ARG A 125 17.32 11.42 -2.35
CA ARG A 125 17.20 11.27 -0.89
C ARG A 125 17.99 10.08 -0.35
N ILE A 126 18.02 8.97 -1.07
CA ILE A 126 18.82 7.79 -0.69
C ILE A 126 20.30 8.16 -0.71
N THR A 127 20.75 8.84 -1.76
CA THR A 127 22.16 9.29 -1.89
C THR A 127 22.55 10.23 -0.75
N GLU A 128 21.68 11.20 -0.42
CA GLU A 128 21.90 12.12 0.70
C GLU A 128 21.98 11.41 2.05
N GLU A 129 21.06 10.49 2.34
CA GLU A 129 21.07 9.76 3.62
C GLU A 129 22.27 8.81 3.71
N VAL A 130 22.68 8.17 2.61
CA VAL A 130 23.91 7.37 2.57
C VAL A 130 25.13 8.23 2.90
N ALA A 131 25.30 9.37 2.23
CA ALA A 131 26.41 10.28 2.50
C ALA A 131 26.40 10.79 3.95
N ARG A 132 25.21 11.08 4.49
CA ARG A 132 25.05 11.49 5.89
C ARG A 132 25.47 10.39 6.86
N LEU A 133 25.07 9.14 6.60
CA LEU A 133 25.44 8.00 7.42
C LEU A 133 26.93 7.70 7.36
N GLU A 134 27.57 7.85 6.19
CA GLU A 134 29.02 7.70 6.04
C GLU A 134 29.79 8.72 6.91
N VAL A 135 29.36 9.99 6.91
CA VAL A 135 29.96 11.03 7.77
C VAL A 135 29.78 10.71 9.25
N LEU A 136 28.58 10.29 9.67
CA LEU A 136 28.32 9.92 11.06
C LEU A 136 29.15 8.70 11.48
N LEU A 137 29.28 7.71 10.61
CA LEU A 137 30.10 6.52 10.88
C LEU A 137 31.57 6.91 11.08
N ALA A 138 32.14 7.71 10.17
CA ALA A 138 33.51 8.19 10.26
C ALA A 138 33.76 9.01 11.54
N GLU A 139 32.80 9.84 11.95
CA GLU A 139 32.90 10.59 13.21
C GLU A 139 32.86 9.66 14.42
N THR A 140 31.99 8.64 14.42
CA THR A 140 31.93 7.68 15.53
C THR A 140 33.19 6.83 15.64
N GLU A 141 33.76 6.41 14.51
CA GLU A 141 35.03 5.67 14.45
C GLU A 141 36.16 6.50 15.06
N LYS A 142 36.32 7.75 14.61
CA LYS A 142 37.32 8.68 15.15
C LYS A 142 37.15 8.90 16.66
N ARG A 143 35.90 9.01 17.14
CA ARG A 143 35.62 9.16 18.57
C ARG A 143 35.99 7.90 19.36
N LEU A 144 35.75 6.71 18.80
CA LEU A 144 36.14 5.45 19.41
C LEU A 144 37.66 5.31 19.48
N ASP A 145 38.37 5.64 18.40
CA ASP A 145 39.84 5.63 18.37
C ASP A 145 40.43 6.54 19.44
N GLN A 146 39.91 7.77 19.56
CA GLN A 146 40.34 8.71 20.61
C GLN A 146 40.10 8.16 22.02
N ARG A 147 38.96 7.50 22.25
CA ARG A 147 38.65 6.89 23.55
C ARG A 147 39.58 5.71 23.85
N ILE A 148 39.83 4.84 22.87
CA ILE A 148 40.72 3.70 23.01
C ILE A 148 42.14 4.18 23.30
N ALA A 149 42.66 5.12 22.51
CA ALA A 149 43.98 5.71 22.73
C ALA A 149 44.10 6.35 24.13
N GLY A 150 43.05 7.05 24.58
CA GLY A 150 43.00 7.64 25.92
C GLY A 150 43.02 6.61 27.05
N GLU A 151 42.29 5.50 26.92
CA GLU A 151 42.28 4.42 27.91
C GLU A 151 43.60 3.64 27.93
N VAL A 152 44.20 3.37 26.77
CA VAL A 152 45.53 2.75 26.68
C VAL A 152 46.57 3.62 27.41
N ALA A 153 46.61 4.92 27.12
CA ALA A 153 47.55 5.83 27.80
C ALA A 153 47.35 5.89 29.32
N ARG A 154 46.10 5.80 29.79
CA ARG A 154 45.78 5.74 31.23
C ARG A 154 46.26 4.43 31.86
N LEU A 155 46.07 3.30 31.17
CA LEU A 155 46.53 1.99 31.63
C LEU A 155 48.06 1.94 31.69
N ASP A 156 48.75 2.43 30.65
CA ASP A 156 50.21 2.49 30.61
C ASP A 156 50.78 3.32 31.77
N LYS A 157 50.16 4.48 32.05
CA LYS A 157 50.53 5.30 33.20
C LYS A 157 50.36 4.54 34.52
N ARG A 158 49.22 3.87 34.72
CA ARG A 158 48.95 3.06 35.92
C ARG A 158 49.94 1.91 36.08
N ILE A 159 50.25 1.20 34.98
CA ILE A 159 51.24 0.11 34.98
C ILE A 159 52.61 0.65 35.37
N THR A 160 53.02 1.78 34.81
CA THR A 160 54.31 2.42 35.12
C THR A 160 54.39 2.83 36.60
N GLU A 161 53.32 3.42 37.14
CA GLU A 161 53.25 3.81 38.55
C GLU A 161 53.31 2.60 39.49
N GLU A 162 52.58 1.53 39.20
CA GLU A 162 52.61 0.31 40.01
C GLU A 162 53.96 -0.42 39.91
N ALA A 163 54.58 -0.46 38.73
CA ALA A 163 55.93 -1.00 38.57
C ALA A 163 56.95 -0.24 39.44
N ALA A 164 56.91 1.10 39.42
CA ALA A 164 57.79 1.91 40.27
C ALA A 164 57.55 1.68 41.77
N LYS A 165 56.30 1.51 42.19
CA LYS A 165 55.98 1.16 43.60
C LYS A 165 56.55 -0.21 43.97
N VAL A 166 56.44 -1.20 43.10
CA VAL A 166 57.00 -2.54 43.32
C VAL A 166 58.52 -2.47 43.41
N ASP A 167 59.19 -1.76 42.51
CA ASP A 167 60.65 -1.58 42.55
C ASP A 167 61.12 -0.91 43.84
N ASN A 168 60.41 0.12 44.31
CA ASN A 168 60.71 0.76 45.59
C ASN A 168 60.57 -0.21 46.76
N ARG A 169 59.48 -0.98 46.81
CA ARG A 169 59.26 -2.01 47.85
C ARG A 169 60.35 -3.09 47.83
N ILE A 170 60.73 -3.57 46.64
CA ILE A 170 61.83 -4.55 46.50
C ILE A 170 63.13 -3.94 47.01
N THR A 171 63.42 -2.69 46.68
CA THR A 171 64.63 -1.99 47.13
C THR A 171 64.67 -1.87 48.66
N GLU A 172 63.55 -1.50 49.28
CA GLU A 172 63.41 -1.41 50.75
C GLU A 172 63.61 -2.77 51.42
N GLU A 173 62.95 -3.82 50.93
CA GLU A 173 63.09 -5.20 51.46
C GLU A 173 64.53 -5.71 51.31
N VAL A 174 65.17 -5.49 50.16
CA VAL A 174 66.57 -5.88 49.94
C VAL A 174 67.51 -5.13 50.89
N ALA A 175 67.28 -3.84 51.14
CA ALA A 175 68.06 -3.07 52.11
C ALA A 175 67.87 -3.60 53.54
N GLY A 176 66.62 -3.92 53.92
CA GLY A 176 66.30 -4.53 55.21
C GLY A 176 66.97 -5.89 55.41
N LEU A 177 66.92 -6.76 54.40
CA LEU A 177 67.59 -8.07 54.43
C LEU A 177 69.12 -7.92 54.54
N ARG A 178 69.74 -6.98 53.82
CA ARG A 178 71.18 -6.69 53.96
C ARG A 178 71.54 -6.26 55.37
N GLN A 179 70.71 -5.42 56.00
CA GLN A 179 70.93 -5.00 57.39
C GLN A 179 70.82 -6.19 58.36
N GLN A 180 69.84 -7.07 58.16
CA GLN A 180 69.69 -8.29 58.96
C GLN A 180 70.90 -9.23 58.80
N ILE A 181 71.38 -9.44 57.57
CA ILE A 181 72.58 -10.24 57.29
C ILE A 181 73.80 -9.64 58.01
N ALA A 182 74.03 -8.33 57.88
CA ALA A 182 75.14 -7.65 58.55
C ALA A 182 75.05 -7.75 60.08
N ALA A 183 73.84 -7.68 60.65
CA ALA A 183 73.64 -7.88 62.08
C ALA A 183 73.96 -9.31 62.51
N VAL A 184 73.58 -10.32 61.72
CA VAL A 184 73.92 -11.72 61.95
C VAL A 184 75.43 -11.95 61.84
N ASP A 185 76.09 -11.41 60.81
CA ASP A 185 77.55 -11.53 60.63
C ASP A 185 78.33 -10.93 61.81
N ASN A 186 77.92 -9.75 62.28
CA ASN A 186 78.50 -9.12 63.47
C ASN A 186 78.29 -9.98 64.73
N ARG A 187 77.10 -10.56 64.89
CA ARG A 187 76.80 -11.47 66.00
C ARG A 187 77.68 -12.71 65.95
N ILE A 188 77.77 -13.39 64.81
CA ILE A 188 78.64 -14.56 64.61
C ILE A 188 80.09 -14.21 64.92
N THR A 189 80.60 -13.10 64.39
CA THR A 189 81.96 -12.62 64.65
C THR A 189 82.22 -12.41 66.14
N SER A 190 81.27 -11.78 66.86
CA SER A 190 81.36 -11.57 68.30
C SER A 190 81.32 -12.89 69.09
N GLU A 191 80.48 -13.85 68.68
CA GLU A 191 80.40 -15.17 69.31
C GLU A 191 81.68 -15.97 69.07
N MET A 192 82.26 -15.92 67.87
CA MET A 192 83.56 -16.53 67.55
C MET A 192 84.71 -15.93 68.36
N ALA A 193 84.75 -14.60 68.52
CA ALA A 193 85.75 -13.93 69.35
C ALA A 193 85.65 -14.38 70.82
N ARG A 194 84.44 -14.44 71.38
CA ARG A 194 84.19 -14.96 72.73
C ARG A 194 84.57 -16.44 72.87
N MET A 195 84.28 -17.27 71.86
CA MET A 195 84.74 -18.66 71.84
C MET A 195 86.27 -18.74 71.82
N GLY A 196 86.94 -17.92 71.01
CA GLY A 196 88.39 -17.82 70.97
C GLY A 196 89.00 -17.42 72.31
N GLU A 197 88.41 -16.45 73.00
CA GLU A 197 88.82 -16.02 74.35
C GLU A 197 88.60 -17.13 75.39
N ARG A 198 87.43 -17.79 75.38
CA ARG A 198 87.16 -18.95 76.25
C ARG A 198 88.17 -20.08 76.02
N MET A 199 88.48 -20.38 74.77
CA MET A 199 89.50 -21.38 74.41
C MET A 199 90.90 -20.96 74.88
N ALA A 200 91.25 -19.68 74.75
CA ALA A 200 92.51 -19.16 75.26
C ALA A 200 92.58 -19.25 76.79
N GLY A 201 91.49 -18.91 77.50
CA GLY A 201 91.34 -19.08 78.94
C GLY A 201 91.52 -20.54 79.35
N MET A 202 90.79 -21.47 78.71
CA MET A 202 90.94 -22.91 78.98
C MET A 202 92.36 -23.41 78.71
N ARG A 203 93.00 -22.97 77.61
CA ARG A 203 94.41 -23.30 77.34
C ARG A 203 95.35 -22.73 78.41
N ALA A 204 95.14 -21.49 78.86
CA ALA A 204 95.95 -20.86 79.90
C ALA A 204 95.78 -21.56 81.26
N ASP A 205 94.55 -21.94 81.61
CA ASP A 205 94.27 -22.75 82.80
C ASP A 205 94.93 -24.12 82.71
N LEU A 206 94.88 -24.77 81.54
CA LEU A 206 95.57 -26.04 81.29
C LEU A 206 97.09 -25.89 81.48
N ILE A 207 97.70 -24.82 80.93
CA ILE A 207 99.13 -24.51 81.09
C ILE A 207 99.45 -24.23 82.57
N ARG A 208 98.62 -23.47 83.27
CA ARG A 208 98.81 -23.19 84.70
C ARG A 208 98.76 -24.47 85.53
N TRP A 209 97.81 -25.35 85.25
CA TRP A 209 97.73 -26.68 85.87
C TRP A 209 98.95 -27.54 85.51
N MET A 210 99.41 -27.54 84.26
CA MET A 210 100.66 -28.21 83.88
C MET A 210 101.85 -27.68 84.69
N PHE A 211 101.99 -26.36 84.85
CA PHE A 211 103.08 -25.78 85.66
C PHE A 211 103.00 -26.18 87.14
N ILE A 212 101.81 -26.13 87.76
CA ILE A 212 101.62 -26.57 89.15
C ILE A 212 101.98 -28.04 89.30
N PHE A 213 101.52 -28.87 88.36
CA PHE A 213 101.85 -30.29 88.31
C PHE A 213 103.37 -30.52 88.18
N TRP A 214 104.04 -29.80 87.25
CA TRP A 214 105.49 -29.88 87.06
C TRP A 214 106.27 -29.44 88.31
N VAL A 215 105.88 -28.36 88.98
CA VAL A 215 106.51 -27.90 90.22
C VAL A 215 106.31 -28.92 91.34
N GLY A 216 105.12 -29.52 91.45
CA GLY A 216 104.86 -30.62 92.39
C GLY A 216 105.69 -31.88 92.11
N GLN A 217 105.82 -32.27 90.83
CA GLN A 217 106.67 -33.39 90.41
C GLN A 217 108.16 -33.12 90.67
N LEU A 218 108.64 -31.93 90.35
CA LEU A 218 110.02 -31.50 90.66
C LEU A 218 110.27 -31.48 92.17
N GLY A 219 109.33 -30.95 92.96
CA GLY A 219 109.41 -30.92 94.42
C GLY A 219 109.44 -32.32 95.04
N THR A 220 108.61 -33.25 94.55
CA THR A 220 108.63 -34.65 94.98
C THR A 220 109.89 -35.39 94.54
N LEU A 221 110.39 -35.18 93.31
CA LEU A 221 111.68 -35.71 92.86
C LEU A 221 112.82 -35.20 93.74
N ILE A 222 112.88 -33.90 94.03
CA ILE A 222 113.88 -33.30 94.91
C ILE A 222 113.75 -33.88 96.33
N ALA A 223 112.54 -34.03 96.86
CA ALA A 223 112.30 -34.62 98.17
C ALA A 223 112.73 -36.10 98.24
N ILE A 224 112.46 -36.89 97.19
CA ILE A 224 112.95 -38.28 97.07
C ILE A 224 114.47 -38.30 97.01
N LEU A 225 115.09 -37.41 96.22
CA LEU A 225 116.55 -37.31 96.12
C LEU A 225 117.17 -36.93 97.47
N PHE A 226 116.54 -36.01 98.21
CA PHE A 226 116.99 -35.60 99.54
C PHE A 226 116.76 -36.69 100.60
N ALA A 227 115.68 -37.46 100.51
CA ALA A 227 115.40 -38.60 101.39
C ALA A 227 116.37 -39.77 101.16
N PHE A 228 116.88 -39.96 99.93
CA PHE A 228 117.93 -40.94 99.62
C PHE A 228 119.33 -40.49 100.02
N PHE A 229 119.55 -39.21 100.32
CA PHE A 229 120.84 -38.64 100.75
C PHE A 229 120.92 -38.36 102.28
N ARG A 230 120.04 -38.98 103.07
CA ARG A 230 120.14 -39.06 104.54
C ARG A 230 120.59 -40.47 104.95
#